data_AF-A0A1G2VST8-F1
#
_entry.id   AF-A0A1G2VST8-F1
#
_cell.length_a   1.000
_cell.length_b   1.000
_cell.length_c   1.000
_cell.angle_alpha   90.00
_cell.angle_beta   90.00
_cell.angle_gamma   90.00
#
_symmetry.space_group_name_H-M   'P 1'
#
loop_
_entity.id
_entity.type
_entity.pdbx_description
1 polymer ?
#
loop_
_entity_poly.entity_id
_entity_poly.type
_entity_poly.pdbx_seq_one_letter_code
_entity_poly.pdbx_strand_id
1 'polypeptide(L)'
;MAGGYPFVITVASEKGGVGKTTIASNLAVYLKALDEDLPVTIASFDNHFSVDSMFAIGSNPGESVAGLFHGIPAAQLVSMGEYGVQFLASDSALTPPGDDPAWLAGALGDSGLPGILIFDTRPILDYFTRSALLAADLVLVPVKDRPSLINTASLARTLREADQSLDKMWLLPSLIDSRLRLRDNLGVREFLVFAAEERGYQVLDLFIAKSPKVESLVTNLSNRVYPVLTHARGTLVHRQLRDLSRFVLDRFRAAELPLNQRKASFAEAPTRRLRRLATACPVCGATMNGAEGQLFQDLRSRRRGFLHRACLLALLGRTGFADRLPEQGILVLSTTTTGMECDDATMLMHLYDAEGAECAVESVPDFFDTPFAEFWSQVSGRLPEELYREFLLVGLDAGPPGRLLSGSGSRLWIRMRRKVLREVLARVN
;
A
#
# COMPACT_ATOMS: atom_id res chain seq x y z
N MET A 1 30.22 -8.57 -5.98
CA MET A 1 29.08 -8.63 -6.91
C MET A 1 27.87 -9.08 -6.10
N ALA A 2 26.97 -8.16 -5.75
CA ALA A 2 25.82 -8.45 -4.90
C ALA A 2 24.74 -9.16 -5.72
N GLY A 3 24.38 -10.39 -5.35
CA GLY A 3 23.31 -11.14 -6.01
C GLY A 3 22.01 -10.36 -5.98
N GLY A 4 21.42 -10.13 -7.16
CA GLY A 4 20.17 -9.39 -7.32
C GLY A 4 19.00 -10.14 -6.68
N TYR A 5 18.24 -9.45 -5.85
CA TYR A 5 16.93 -9.91 -5.39
C TYR A 5 15.83 -9.05 -6.05
N PRO A 6 14.73 -9.66 -6.52
CA PRO A 6 13.67 -8.92 -7.17
C PRO A 6 12.71 -8.31 -6.13
N PHE A 7 12.30 -7.06 -6.30
CA PHE A 7 11.19 -6.51 -5.51
C PHE A 7 9.89 -7.23 -5.88
N VAL A 8 9.32 -7.98 -4.93
CA VAL A 8 8.19 -8.87 -5.21
C VAL A 8 6.86 -8.16 -4.99
N ILE A 9 6.03 -8.15 -6.02
CA ILE A 9 4.65 -7.69 -5.98
C ILE A 9 3.74 -8.89 -6.11
N THR A 10 2.77 -9.03 -5.22
CA THR A 10 1.75 -10.09 -5.31
C THR A 10 0.38 -9.48 -5.47
N VAL A 11 -0.34 -9.86 -6.52
CA VAL A 11 -1.74 -9.49 -6.73
C VAL A 11 -2.62 -10.64 -6.26
N ALA A 12 -3.18 -10.52 -5.06
CA ALA A 12 -3.88 -11.63 -4.40
C ALA A 12 -5.29 -11.28 -3.96
N SER A 13 -6.21 -12.23 -4.12
CA SER A 13 -7.57 -12.21 -3.60
C SER A 13 -8.20 -13.59 -3.75
N GLU A 14 -8.79 -14.11 -2.68
CA GLU A 14 -9.56 -15.36 -2.69
C GLU A 14 -10.86 -15.25 -3.51
N LYS A 15 -11.25 -14.05 -3.92
CA LYS A 15 -12.42 -13.89 -4.78
C LYS A 15 -12.01 -13.96 -6.25
N GLY A 16 -12.61 -14.90 -6.98
CA GLY A 16 -12.54 -14.95 -8.44
C GLY A 16 -13.18 -13.74 -9.11
N GLY A 17 -12.62 -13.32 -10.25
CA GLY A 17 -13.20 -12.25 -11.07
C GLY A 17 -13.17 -10.86 -10.42
N VAL A 18 -12.13 -10.54 -9.64
CA VAL A 18 -11.85 -9.18 -9.13
C VAL A 18 -10.82 -8.43 -10.00
N GLY A 19 -10.34 -9.05 -11.07
CA GLY A 19 -9.36 -8.46 -11.99
C GLY A 19 -7.89 -8.68 -11.64
N LYS A 20 -7.52 -9.74 -10.89
CA LYS A 20 -6.13 -10.03 -10.49
C LYS A 20 -5.17 -10.10 -11.70
N THR A 21 -5.42 -11.03 -12.63
CA THR A 21 -4.65 -11.20 -13.86
C THR A 21 -4.62 -9.94 -14.71
N THR A 22 -5.77 -9.26 -14.87
CA THR A 22 -5.82 -8.00 -15.61
C THR A 22 -4.90 -6.94 -14.98
N ILE A 23 -4.92 -6.81 -13.66
CA ILE A 23 -4.06 -5.87 -12.93
C ILE A 23 -2.59 -6.31 -13.04
N ALA A 24 -2.26 -7.57 -12.76
CA ALA A 24 -0.89 -8.08 -12.76
C ALA A 24 -0.22 -7.93 -14.14
N SER A 25 -0.86 -8.43 -15.21
CA SER A 25 -0.29 -8.39 -16.56
C SER A 25 -0.19 -6.97 -17.10
N ASN A 26 -1.19 -6.12 -16.87
CA ASN A 26 -1.08 -4.73 -17.31
C ASN A 26 -0.08 -3.95 -16.45
N LEU A 27 0.02 -4.21 -15.16
CA LEU A 27 1.03 -3.58 -14.30
C LEU A 27 2.43 -3.83 -14.87
N ALA A 28 2.74 -5.06 -15.29
CA ALA A 28 4.03 -5.38 -15.91
C ALA A 28 4.32 -4.51 -17.15
N VAL A 29 3.34 -4.41 -18.06
CA VAL A 29 3.46 -3.64 -19.31
C VAL A 29 3.61 -2.13 -19.04
N TYR A 30 2.85 -1.58 -18.09
CA TYR A 30 2.95 -0.15 -17.77
C TYR A 30 4.22 0.21 -17.02
N LEU A 31 4.73 -0.67 -16.14
CA LEU A 31 6.02 -0.47 -15.49
C LEU A 31 7.13 -0.37 -16.55
N LYS A 32 7.14 -1.30 -17.52
CA LYS A 32 8.12 -1.27 -18.61
C LYS A 32 7.98 -0.05 -19.52
N ALA A 33 6.76 0.42 -19.74
CA ALA A 33 6.51 1.64 -20.52
C ALA A 33 6.88 2.94 -19.78
N LEU A 34 6.90 2.93 -18.44
CA LEU A 34 7.30 4.08 -17.61
C LEU A 34 8.82 4.11 -17.35
N ASP A 35 9.47 2.94 -17.39
CA ASP A 35 10.90 2.77 -17.14
C ASP A 35 11.42 1.63 -18.03
N GLU A 36 11.97 1.97 -19.19
CA GLU A 36 12.37 1.00 -20.23
C GLU A 36 13.59 0.18 -19.82
N ASP A 37 14.43 0.67 -18.92
CA ASP A 37 15.63 -0.04 -18.45
C ASP A 37 15.32 -0.97 -17.27
N LEU A 38 14.21 -0.76 -16.56
CA LEU A 38 13.81 -1.57 -15.43
C LEU A 38 13.49 -3.02 -15.86
N PRO A 39 14.15 -4.05 -15.30
CA PRO A 39 13.72 -5.43 -15.47
C PRO A 39 12.39 -5.65 -14.76
N VAL A 40 11.39 -6.13 -15.49
CA VAL A 40 10.06 -6.44 -14.97
C VAL A 40 9.70 -7.85 -15.40
N THR A 41 9.56 -8.75 -14.43
CA THR A 41 9.21 -10.16 -14.62
C THR A 41 7.80 -10.41 -14.11
N ILE A 42 7.00 -11.21 -14.83
CA ILE A 42 5.70 -11.69 -14.37
C ILE A 42 5.63 -13.22 -14.35
N ALA A 43 5.00 -13.76 -13.32
CA ALA A 43 4.72 -15.18 -13.19
C ALA A 43 3.28 -15.37 -12.68
N SER A 44 2.57 -16.36 -13.21
CA SER A 44 1.23 -16.72 -12.74
C SER A 44 1.28 -18.04 -11.99
N PHE A 45 0.67 -18.07 -10.81
CA PHE A 45 0.35 -19.31 -10.12
C PHE A 45 -1.06 -19.78 -10.46
N ASP A 46 -1.85 -19.04 -11.24
CA ASP A 46 -3.22 -19.42 -11.62
C ASP A 46 -3.24 -20.48 -12.72
N ASN A 47 -3.91 -21.60 -12.44
CA ASN A 47 -4.09 -22.68 -13.41
C ASN A 47 -5.20 -22.42 -14.44
N HIS A 48 -6.02 -21.37 -14.25
CA HIS A 48 -7.07 -20.98 -15.18
C HIS A 48 -6.65 -19.84 -16.12
N PHE A 49 -5.53 -19.17 -15.84
CA PHE A 49 -5.04 -18.04 -16.63
C PHE A 49 -3.56 -18.18 -16.93
N SER A 50 -3.24 -18.12 -18.22
CA SER A 50 -1.88 -18.18 -18.71
C SER A 50 -1.37 -16.78 -19.07
N VAL A 51 -0.26 -16.37 -18.45
CA VAL A 51 0.42 -15.11 -18.81
C VAL A 51 1.05 -15.20 -20.21
N ASP A 52 1.35 -16.41 -20.67
CA ASP A 52 1.88 -16.71 -22.00
C ASP A 52 0.98 -16.14 -23.10
N SER A 53 -0.35 -16.16 -22.91
CA SER A 53 -1.31 -15.58 -23.84
C SER A 53 -1.08 -14.09 -24.14
N MET A 54 -0.42 -13.34 -23.24
CA MET A 54 -0.04 -11.94 -23.46
C MET A 54 1.43 -11.77 -23.84
N PHE A 55 2.34 -12.59 -23.28
CA PHE A 55 3.78 -12.31 -23.32
C PHE A 55 4.60 -13.25 -24.20
N ALA A 56 4.12 -14.46 -24.53
CA ALA A 56 4.92 -15.40 -25.30
C ALA A 56 5.18 -14.89 -26.72
N ILE A 57 6.43 -15.01 -27.18
CA ILE A 57 6.86 -14.66 -28.54
C ILE A 57 6.94 -15.95 -29.37
N GLY A 58 6.11 -16.04 -30.41
CA GLY A 58 6.05 -17.21 -31.28
C GLY A 58 5.57 -18.46 -30.55
N SER A 59 6.21 -19.60 -30.81
CA SER A 59 5.85 -20.90 -30.24
C SER A 59 6.71 -21.33 -29.05
N ASN A 60 7.62 -20.49 -28.57
CA ASN A 60 8.47 -20.80 -27.44
C ASN A 60 7.80 -20.30 -26.15
N PRO A 61 7.24 -21.19 -25.30
CA PRO A 61 6.59 -20.76 -24.06
C PRO A 61 7.59 -20.26 -23.02
N GLY A 62 8.89 -20.57 -23.15
CA GLY A 62 9.88 -20.30 -22.11
C GLY A 62 9.89 -21.37 -21.01
N GLU A 63 10.63 -21.12 -19.94
CA GLU A 63 10.75 -22.04 -18.79
C GLU A 63 9.57 -21.90 -17.83
N SER A 64 9.12 -23.04 -17.29
CA SER A 64 7.93 -23.10 -16.42
C SER A 64 8.16 -22.45 -15.06
N VAL A 65 7.12 -21.75 -14.58
CA VAL A 65 7.02 -21.23 -13.21
C VAL A 65 7.13 -22.32 -12.15
N ALA A 66 6.86 -23.59 -12.49
CA ALA A 66 7.12 -24.74 -11.61
C ALA A 66 8.59 -24.84 -11.18
N GLY A 67 9.52 -24.38 -12.02
CA GLY A 67 10.95 -24.33 -11.69
C GLY A 67 11.25 -23.54 -10.42
N LEU A 68 10.46 -22.50 -10.11
CA LEU A 68 10.59 -21.75 -8.86
C LEU A 68 10.43 -22.67 -7.65
N PHE A 69 9.53 -23.63 -7.72
CA PHE A 69 9.23 -24.58 -6.66
C PHE A 69 10.15 -25.81 -6.66
N HIS A 70 10.95 -25.99 -7.71
CA HIS A 70 11.98 -27.04 -7.79
C HIS A 70 13.39 -26.53 -7.42
N GLY A 71 13.50 -25.30 -6.92
CA GLY A 71 14.77 -24.71 -6.48
C GLY A 71 15.65 -24.19 -7.61
N ILE A 72 15.09 -24.05 -8.83
CA ILE A 72 15.82 -23.44 -9.94
C ILE A 72 15.87 -21.92 -9.70
N PRO A 73 17.05 -21.29 -9.75
CA PRO A 73 17.16 -19.83 -9.58
C PRO A 73 16.28 -19.09 -10.59
N ALA A 74 15.48 -18.14 -10.10
CA ALA A 74 14.51 -17.44 -10.94
C ALA A 74 15.14 -16.78 -12.18
N ALA A 75 16.38 -16.26 -12.09
CA ALA A 75 17.10 -15.71 -13.24
C ALA A 75 17.33 -16.70 -14.39
N GLN A 76 17.34 -18.01 -14.11
CA GLN A 76 17.48 -19.07 -15.12
C GLN A 76 16.14 -19.45 -15.78
N LEU A 77 15.01 -19.09 -15.14
CA LEU A 77 13.67 -19.39 -15.64
C LEU A 77 13.11 -18.26 -16.51
N VAL A 78 13.73 -17.08 -16.47
CA VAL A 78 13.20 -15.92 -17.17
C VAL A 78 13.33 -16.07 -18.68
N SER A 79 12.22 -15.86 -19.38
CA SER A 79 12.19 -15.65 -20.82
C SER A 79 11.78 -14.22 -21.15
N MET A 80 12.38 -13.62 -22.17
CA MET A 80 11.96 -12.32 -22.66
C MET A 80 10.65 -12.47 -23.45
N GLY A 81 9.64 -11.69 -23.11
CA GLY A 81 8.34 -11.68 -23.76
C GLY A 81 8.04 -10.38 -24.51
N GLU A 82 6.83 -10.32 -25.05
CA GLU A 82 6.26 -9.13 -25.68
C GLU A 82 6.32 -7.91 -24.74
N TYR A 83 6.36 -6.72 -25.33
CA TYR A 83 6.40 -5.44 -24.61
C TYR A 83 7.65 -5.23 -23.73
N GLY A 84 8.72 -6.01 -23.93
CA GLY A 84 9.95 -5.93 -23.13
C GLY A 84 9.77 -6.46 -21.70
N VAL A 85 8.67 -7.19 -21.44
CA VAL A 85 8.36 -7.80 -20.16
C VAL A 85 8.93 -9.22 -20.14
N GLN A 86 9.65 -9.54 -19.07
CA GLN A 86 10.11 -10.88 -18.79
C GLN A 86 8.97 -11.72 -18.21
N PHE A 87 8.93 -13.01 -18.51
CA PHE A 87 7.91 -13.90 -17.94
C PHE A 87 8.45 -15.30 -17.68
N LEU A 88 7.74 -16.03 -16.80
CA LEU A 88 7.88 -17.47 -16.62
C LEU A 88 6.62 -18.13 -17.20
N ALA A 89 6.81 -19.22 -17.95
CA ALA A 89 5.72 -19.94 -18.59
C ALA A 89 4.73 -20.47 -17.55
N SER A 90 3.43 -20.36 -17.82
CA SER A 90 2.42 -20.81 -16.85
C SER A 90 2.40 -22.33 -16.74
N ASP A 91 2.10 -22.83 -15.55
CA ASP A 91 2.00 -24.26 -15.29
C ASP A 91 0.64 -24.61 -14.66
N SER A 92 -0.09 -25.53 -15.28
CA SER A 92 -1.40 -25.98 -14.81
C SER A 92 -1.32 -26.96 -13.63
N ALA A 93 -0.15 -27.55 -13.38
CA ALA A 93 0.03 -28.68 -12.46
C ALA A 93 1.14 -28.40 -11.42
N LEU A 94 1.14 -27.20 -10.85
CA LEU A 94 2.08 -26.84 -9.80
C LEU A 94 1.99 -27.76 -8.59
N THR A 95 3.14 -28.24 -8.12
CA THR A 95 3.29 -29.06 -6.92
C THR A 95 4.11 -28.34 -5.85
N PRO A 96 3.69 -28.37 -4.56
CA PRO A 96 4.49 -27.80 -3.48
C PRO A 96 5.79 -28.59 -3.28
N PRO A 97 6.93 -27.93 -3.00
CA PRO A 97 8.17 -28.61 -2.60
C PRO A 97 8.11 -29.24 -1.20
N GLY A 98 7.06 -28.93 -0.43
CA GLY A 98 6.83 -29.36 0.93
C GLY A 98 5.71 -28.55 1.58
N ASP A 99 5.65 -28.55 2.91
CA ASP A 99 4.56 -27.92 3.66
C ASP A 99 4.81 -26.45 4.04
N ASP A 100 6.06 -25.97 3.97
CA ASP A 100 6.41 -24.60 4.37
C ASP A 100 6.21 -23.59 3.21
N PRO A 101 5.21 -22.70 3.27
CA PRO A 101 5.01 -21.66 2.26
C PRO A 101 6.06 -20.54 2.33
N ALA A 102 6.84 -20.44 3.42
CA ALA A 102 7.91 -19.45 3.51
C ALA A 102 9.12 -19.80 2.62
N TRP A 103 9.16 -21.03 2.09
CA TRP A 103 10.25 -21.54 1.26
C TRP A 103 10.51 -20.67 0.02
N LEU A 104 9.47 -20.24 -0.70
CA LEU A 104 9.61 -19.41 -1.91
C LEU A 104 10.33 -18.09 -1.61
N ALA A 105 10.04 -17.48 -0.45
CA ALA A 105 10.72 -16.28 -0.02
C ALA A 105 12.21 -16.54 0.20
N GLY A 106 12.63 -17.73 0.66
CA GLY A 106 14.05 -18.09 0.72
C GLY A 106 14.66 -18.24 -0.68
N ALA A 107 14.01 -19.04 -1.54
CA ALA A 107 14.48 -19.34 -2.90
C ALA A 107 14.69 -18.08 -3.76
N LEU A 108 13.83 -17.07 -3.62
CA LEU A 108 13.99 -15.81 -4.34
C LEU A 108 15.19 -14.99 -3.86
N GLY A 109 15.61 -15.16 -2.59
CA GLY A 109 16.76 -14.45 -1.99
C GLY A 109 18.07 -14.67 -2.75
N ASP A 110 18.27 -15.89 -3.25
CA ASP A 110 19.49 -16.31 -3.96
C ASP A 110 19.23 -16.52 -5.47
N SER A 111 18.13 -15.99 -5.98
CA SER A 111 17.67 -16.26 -7.35
C SER A 111 18.44 -15.54 -8.45
N GLY A 112 19.20 -14.49 -8.10
CA GLY A 112 19.94 -13.64 -9.04
C GLY A 112 19.05 -12.75 -9.92
N LEU A 113 17.72 -12.73 -9.70
CA LEU A 113 16.78 -11.98 -10.52
C LEU A 113 16.73 -10.50 -10.09
N PRO A 114 17.06 -9.53 -10.96
CA PRO A 114 16.96 -8.10 -10.62
C PRO A 114 15.55 -7.54 -10.88
N GLY A 115 15.33 -6.30 -10.43
CA GLY A 115 14.14 -5.52 -10.82
C GLY A 115 12.88 -5.88 -10.05
N ILE A 116 11.74 -5.91 -10.73
CA ILE A 116 10.41 -6.19 -10.15
C ILE A 116 9.93 -7.57 -10.60
N LEU A 117 9.48 -8.40 -9.66
CA LEU A 117 8.79 -9.67 -9.94
C LEU A 117 7.32 -9.57 -9.51
N ILE A 118 6.39 -9.81 -10.44
CA ILE A 118 4.95 -9.75 -10.20
C ILE A 118 4.38 -11.17 -10.19
N PHE A 119 3.70 -11.53 -9.10
CA PHE A 119 2.92 -12.75 -8.99
C PHE A 119 1.43 -12.46 -9.20
N ASP A 120 0.84 -13.10 -10.21
CA ASP A 120 -0.60 -13.29 -10.33
C ASP A 120 -0.99 -14.60 -9.60
N THR A 121 -2.03 -14.57 -8.76
CA THR A 121 -2.38 -15.71 -7.91
C THR A 121 -3.73 -16.32 -8.29
N ARG A 122 -3.95 -17.57 -7.86
CA ARG A 122 -5.27 -18.22 -7.92
C ARG A 122 -6.31 -17.51 -7.03
N PRO A 123 -7.61 -17.73 -7.28
CA PRO A 123 -8.70 -17.30 -6.38
C PRO A 123 -8.92 -18.24 -5.19
N ILE A 124 -7.86 -18.80 -4.60
CA ILE A 124 -7.91 -19.66 -3.40
C ILE A 124 -6.67 -19.39 -2.54
N LEU A 125 -6.78 -19.57 -1.23
CA LEU A 125 -5.64 -19.41 -0.32
C LEU A 125 -4.93 -20.75 -0.08
N ASP A 126 -4.32 -21.28 -1.13
CA ASP A 126 -3.54 -22.53 -1.13
C ASP A 126 -2.05 -22.28 -0.85
N TYR A 127 -1.23 -23.35 -0.88
CA TYR A 127 0.22 -23.25 -0.69
C TYR A 127 0.84 -22.13 -1.55
N PHE A 128 0.54 -22.11 -2.85
CA PHE A 128 1.16 -21.18 -3.80
C PHE A 128 0.77 -19.72 -3.53
N THR A 129 -0.50 -19.48 -3.22
CA THR A 129 -0.98 -18.12 -2.89
C THR A 129 -0.39 -17.64 -1.57
N ARG A 130 -0.26 -18.52 -0.56
CA ARG A 130 0.45 -18.20 0.69
C ARG A 130 1.93 -17.93 0.43
N SER A 131 2.60 -18.74 -0.40
CA SER A 131 4.00 -18.54 -0.78
C SER A 131 4.23 -17.19 -1.47
N ALA A 132 3.37 -16.79 -2.40
CA ALA A 132 3.41 -15.47 -3.04
C ALA A 132 3.29 -14.35 -1.98
N LEU A 133 2.28 -14.42 -1.11
CA LEU A 133 2.03 -13.43 -0.05
C LEU A 133 3.23 -13.26 0.89
N LEU A 134 3.85 -14.37 1.28
CA LEU A 134 5.00 -14.39 2.18
C LEU A 134 6.29 -13.88 1.51
N ALA A 135 6.43 -14.07 0.20
CA ALA A 135 7.53 -13.54 -0.60
C ALA A 135 7.41 -12.05 -0.93
N ALA A 136 6.19 -11.48 -0.92
CA ALA A 136 5.93 -10.13 -1.39
C ALA A 136 6.55 -9.00 -0.54
N ASP A 137 7.13 -8.00 -1.20
CA ASP A 137 7.40 -6.66 -0.68
C ASP A 137 6.17 -5.74 -0.72
N LEU A 138 5.28 -5.97 -1.70
CA LEU A 138 4.01 -5.27 -1.88
C LEU A 138 2.90 -6.26 -2.23
N VAL A 139 1.79 -6.22 -1.50
CA VAL A 139 0.59 -7.01 -1.81
C VAL A 139 -0.51 -6.07 -2.26
N LEU A 140 -0.95 -6.20 -3.51
CA LEU A 140 -2.13 -5.54 -4.06
C LEU A 140 -3.33 -6.47 -3.92
N VAL A 141 -4.39 -6.01 -3.26
CA VAL A 141 -5.61 -6.80 -2.99
C VAL A 141 -6.79 -6.18 -3.73
N PRO A 142 -7.13 -6.64 -4.95
CA PRO A 142 -8.27 -6.12 -5.66
C PRO A 142 -9.59 -6.48 -4.96
N VAL A 143 -10.44 -5.49 -4.73
CA VAL A 143 -11.75 -5.62 -4.07
C VAL A 143 -12.84 -4.95 -4.92
N LYS A 144 -13.88 -5.69 -5.29
CA LYS A 144 -14.97 -5.19 -6.17
C LYS A 144 -16.31 -5.01 -5.46
N ASP A 145 -16.50 -5.71 -4.35
CA ASP A 145 -17.76 -5.83 -3.63
C ASP A 145 -17.53 -6.23 -2.15
N ARG A 146 -18.59 -6.20 -1.35
CA ARG A 146 -18.52 -6.57 0.07
C ARG A 146 -17.95 -7.98 0.31
N PRO A 147 -18.35 -9.04 -0.42
CA PRO A 147 -17.71 -10.36 -0.29
C PRO A 147 -16.20 -10.35 -0.50
N SER A 148 -15.71 -9.68 -1.55
CA SER A 148 -14.26 -9.59 -1.82
C SER A 148 -13.49 -8.87 -0.70
N LEU A 149 -14.11 -7.85 -0.06
CA LEU A 149 -13.53 -7.16 1.09
C LEU A 149 -13.51 -8.03 2.36
N ILE A 150 -14.55 -8.83 2.59
CA ILE A 150 -14.60 -9.75 3.75
C ILE A 150 -13.47 -10.78 3.63
N ASN A 151 -13.24 -11.30 2.43
CA ASN A 151 -12.20 -12.29 2.16
C ASN A 151 -10.78 -11.76 2.41
N THR A 152 -10.54 -10.44 2.39
CA THR A 152 -9.22 -9.88 2.70
C THR A 152 -8.71 -10.24 4.11
N ALA A 153 -9.61 -10.61 5.03
CA ALA A 153 -9.25 -11.01 6.39
C ALA A 153 -8.36 -12.27 6.45
N SER A 154 -8.51 -13.22 5.52
CA SER A 154 -7.71 -14.45 5.48
C SER A 154 -6.28 -14.18 5.01
N LEU A 155 -6.10 -13.29 4.02
CA LEU A 155 -4.79 -12.80 3.55
C LEU A 155 -4.07 -12.07 4.70
N ALA A 156 -4.78 -11.17 5.38
CA ALA A 156 -4.25 -10.46 6.53
C ALA A 156 -3.87 -11.42 7.68
N ARG A 157 -4.66 -12.47 7.90
CA ARG A 157 -4.35 -13.51 8.89
C ARG A 157 -3.07 -14.26 8.53
N THR A 158 -2.93 -14.68 7.27
CA THR A 158 -1.73 -15.38 6.77
C THR A 158 -0.46 -14.55 7.00
N LEU A 159 -0.51 -13.25 6.69
CA LEU A 159 0.63 -12.35 6.93
C LEU A 159 0.94 -12.22 8.44
N ARG A 160 -0.07 -12.09 9.30
CA ARG A 160 0.12 -11.99 10.76
C ARG A 160 0.65 -13.27 11.39
N GLU A 161 0.16 -14.44 10.96
CA GLU A 161 0.63 -15.75 11.43
C GLU A 161 2.12 -15.96 11.13
N ALA A 162 2.62 -15.37 10.03
CA ALA A 162 4.02 -15.38 9.65
C ALA A 162 4.83 -14.17 10.19
N ASP A 163 4.29 -13.41 11.15
CA ASP A 163 4.88 -12.19 11.72
C ASP A 163 5.35 -11.18 10.65
N GLN A 164 4.54 -11.03 9.59
CA GLN A 164 4.76 -10.05 8.53
C GLN A 164 3.85 -8.83 8.74
N SER A 165 4.40 -7.64 8.46
CA SER A 165 3.64 -6.39 8.59
C SER A 165 2.52 -6.34 7.55
N LEU A 166 1.35 -5.83 7.96
CA LEU A 166 0.25 -5.49 7.04
C LEU A 166 0.50 -4.19 6.28
N ASP A 167 1.57 -3.45 6.58
CA ASP A 167 1.89 -2.19 5.91
C ASP A 167 2.27 -2.36 4.43
N LYS A 168 2.57 -3.59 4.01
CA LYS A 168 2.76 -3.98 2.61
C LYS A 168 1.46 -4.33 1.88
N MET A 169 0.34 -4.50 2.60
CA MET A 169 -0.94 -4.91 2.01
C MET A 169 -1.81 -3.68 1.70
N TRP A 170 -2.17 -3.53 0.43
CA TRP A 170 -2.94 -2.40 -0.10
C TRP A 170 -4.16 -2.90 -0.86
N LEU A 171 -5.34 -2.50 -0.41
CA LEU A 171 -6.59 -2.78 -1.11
C LEU A 171 -6.74 -1.83 -2.30
N LEU A 172 -7.14 -2.39 -3.43
CA LEU A 172 -7.40 -1.67 -4.67
C LEU A 172 -8.87 -1.88 -5.05
N PRO A 173 -9.75 -0.90 -4.87
CA PRO A 173 -11.09 -0.96 -5.43
C PRO A 173 -11.00 -1.24 -6.93
N SER A 174 -11.61 -2.33 -7.40
CA SER A 174 -11.45 -2.82 -8.77
C SER A 174 -12.79 -3.18 -9.39
N LEU A 175 -12.87 -3.10 -10.72
CA LEU A 175 -14.11 -3.32 -11.49
C LEU A 175 -15.28 -2.47 -10.98
N ILE A 176 -14.98 -1.23 -10.57
CA ILE A 176 -15.98 -0.30 -10.04
C ILE A 176 -16.84 0.23 -11.19
N ASP A 177 -18.14 -0.05 -11.14
CA ASP A 177 -19.12 0.60 -12.00
C ASP A 177 -19.66 1.85 -11.29
N SER A 178 -19.26 3.02 -11.78
CA SER A 178 -19.64 4.32 -11.21
C SER A 178 -21.13 4.63 -11.33
N ARG A 179 -21.93 3.79 -11.99
CA ARG A 179 -23.40 3.89 -12.06
C ARG A 179 -24.09 3.14 -10.94
N LEU A 180 -23.42 2.14 -10.34
CA LEU A 180 -23.99 1.39 -9.24
C LEU A 180 -24.04 2.24 -7.98
N ARG A 181 -25.21 2.26 -7.35
CA ARG A 181 -25.48 2.91 -6.07
C ARG A 181 -25.98 1.84 -5.10
N LEU A 182 -25.48 1.88 -3.88
CA LEU A 182 -25.97 1.10 -2.76
C LEU A 182 -27.14 1.86 -2.09
N ARG A 183 -27.60 1.35 -0.94
CA ARG A 183 -28.59 2.05 -0.13
C ARG A 183 -28.10 3.47 0.20
N ASP A 184 -29.04 4.40 0.30
CA ASP A 184 -28.80 5.81 0.59
C ASP A 184 -27.94 6.55 -0.46
N ASN A 185 -28.00 6.10 -1.72
CA ASN A 185 -27.23 6.67 -2.85
C ASN A 185 -25.70 6.63 -2.68
N LEU A 186 -25.17 5.80 -1.77
CA LEU A 186 -23.73 5.62 -1.59
C LEU A 186 -23.12 4.85 -2.76
N GLY A 187 -22.04 5.35 -3.36
CA GLY A 187 -21.33 4.63 -4.41
C GLY A 187 -20.56 3.41 -3.87
N VAL A 188 -20.33 2.42 -4.74
CA VAL A 188 -19.67 1.16 -4.36
C VAL A 188 -18.23 1.40 -3.90
N ARG A 189 -17.50 2.31 -4.57
CA ARG A 189 -16.13 2.67 -4.19
C ARG A 189 -16.09 3.23 -2.77
N GLU A 190 -16.94 4.21 -2.51
CA GLU A 190 -17.01 4.94 -1.24
C GLU A 190 -17.31 3.96 -0.10
N PHE A 191 -18.27 3.05 -0.32
CA PHE A 191 -18.55 1.96 0.63
C PHE A 191 -17.34 1.06 0.88
N LEU A 192 -16.63 0.64 -0.17
CA LEU A 192 -15.48 -0.27 -0.03
C LEU A 192 -14.33 0.39 0.71
N VAL A 193 -14.04 1.66 0.40
CA VAL A 193 -13.01 2.47 1.07
C VAL A 193 -13.36 2.59 2.54
N PHE A 194 -14.55 3.10 2.86
CA PHE A 194 -15.01 3.26 4.25
C PHE A 194 -14.96 1.94 5.02
N ALA A 195 -15.53 0.87 4.46
CA ALA A 195 -15.58 -0.43 5.12
C ALA A 195 -14.20 -1.06 5.32
N ALA A 196 -13.25 -0.81 4.43
CA ALA A 196 -11.87 -1.27 4.56
C ALA A 196 -11.11 -0.49 5.64
N GLU A 197 -11.28 0.83 5.68
CA GLU A 197 -10.65 1.72 6.66
C GLU A 197 -11.14 1.43 8.08
N GLU A 198 -12.44 1.18 8.26
CA GLU A 198 -13.02 0.73 9.53
C GLU A 198 -12.38 -0.56 10.05
N ARG A 199 -11.98 -1.45 9.13
CA ARG A 199 -11.26 -2.69 9.44
C ARG A 199 -9.76 -2.47 9.64
N GLY A 200 -9.25 -1.27 9.40
CA GLY A 200 -7.85 -0.88 9.55
C GLY A 200 -6.96 -1.31 8.38
N TYR A 201 -7.54 -1.60 7.21
CA TYR A 201 -6.78 -1.88 6.00
C TYR A 201 -6.29 -0.59 5.35
N GLN A 202 -5.18 -0.69 4.61
CA GLN A 202 -4.74 0.38 3.72
C GLN A 202 -5.49 0.25 2.40
N VAL A 203 -6.01 1.36 1.90
CA VAL A 203 -6.72 1.41 0.61
C VAL A 203 -5.96 2.40 -0.27
N LEU A 204 -5.76 2.06 -1.53
CA LEU A 204 -5.23 3.00 -2.50
C LEU A 204 -6.25 4.11 -2.75
N ASP A 205 -5.78 5.35 -2.84
CA ASP A 205 -6.58 6.45 -3.40
C ASP A 205 -6.64 6.38 -4.94
N LEU A 206 -6.88 5.17 -5.43
CA LEU A 206 -7.00 4.80 -6.83
C LEU A 206 -8.05 3.70 -6.91
N PHE A 207 -8.65 3.55 -8.07
CA PHE A 207 -9.51 2.41 -8.36
C PHE A 207 -9.34 1.99 -9.82
N ILE A 208 -9.73 0.77 -10.14
CA ILE A 208 -9.87 0.32 -11.53
C ILE A 208 -11.36 0.28 -11.87
N ALA A 209 -11.76 1.06 -12.88
CA ALA A 209 -13.14 1.10 -13.35
C ALA A 209 -13.50 -0.19 -14.09
N LYS A 210 -14.79 -0.56 -14.05
CA LYS A 210 -15.32 -1.58 -14.95
C LYS A 210 -15.33 -1.05 -16.37
N SER A 211 -14.83 -1.83 -17.34
CA SER A 211 -14.79 -1.43 -18.75
C SER A 211 -15.06 -2.62 -19.67
N PRO A 212 -16.18 -2.61 -20.43
CA PRO A 212 -16.46 -3.66 -21.42
C PRO A 212 -15.34 -3.82 -22.44
N LYS A 213 -14.69 -2.71 -22.82
CA LYS A 213 -13.56 -2.73 -23.76
C LYS A 213 -12.32 -3.43 -23.19
N VAL A 214 -12.08 -3.33 -21.88
CA VAL A 214 -10.96 -4.02 -21.23
C VAL A 214 -11.29 -5.50 -21.02
N GLU A 215 -12.53 -5.81 -20.62
CA GLU A 215 -13.01 -7.19 -20.52
C GLU A 215 -12.89 -7.92 -21.86
N SER A 216 -13.18 -7.24 -22.98
CA SER A 216 -13.06 -7.83 -24.32
C SER A 216 -11.62 -8.14 -24.74
N LEU A 217 -10.60 -7.59 -24.08
CA LEU A 217 -9.19 -7.87 -24.45
C LEU A 217 -8.75 -9.29 -24.10
N VAL A 218 -9.48 -9.96 -23.19
CA VAL A 218 -9.21 -11.32 -22.73
C VAL A 218 -10.12 -12.34 -23.42
N THR A 219 -11.29 -11.92 -23.91
CA THR A 219 -12.34 -12.82 -24.43
C THR A 219 -12.32 -12.98 -25.96
N ASN A 220 -11.17 -12.80 -26.61
CA ASN A 220 -11.07 -12.91 -28.06
C ASN A 220 -11.10 -14.38 -28.52
N LEU A 221 -11.55 -14.63 -29.76
CA LEU A 221 -11.52 -15.98 -30.37
C LEU A 221 -10.07 -16.49 -30.58
N SER A 222 -9.09 -15.58 -30.55
CA SER A 222 -7.67 -15.93 -30.47
C SER A 222 -7.28 -16.17 -29.01
N ASN A 223 -6.42 -17.16 -28.76
CA ASN A 223 -5.82 -17.39 -27.43
C ASN A 223 -4.84 -16.27 -26.97
N ARG A 224 -4.84 -15.12 -27.66
CA ARG A 224 -3.99 -13.96 -27.43
C ARG A 224 -4.74 -12.90 -26.63
N VAL A 225 -4.11 -12.43 -25.57
CA VAL A 225 -4.60 -11.35 -24.71
C VAL A 225 -3.81 -10.09 -25.01
N TYR A 226 -4.50 -8.96 -25.12
CA TYR A 226 -3.88 -7.68 -25.45
C TYR A 226 -3.84 -6.73 -24.24
N PRO A 227 -2.76 -5.95 -24.05
CA PRO A 227 -2.69 -5.03 -22.94
C PRO A 227 -3.51 -3.76 -23.21
N VAL A 228 -4.03 -3.18 -22.13
CA VAL A 228 -4.79 -1.93 -22.13
C VAL A 228 -3.95 -0.79 -22.72
N LEU A 229 -2.64 -0.80 -22.46
CA LEU A 229 -1.70 0.23 -22.92
C LEU A 229 -1.77 0.47 -24.43
N THR A 230 -1.99 -0.58 -25.23
CA THR A 230 -2.04 -0.48 -26.70
C THR A 230 -3.47 -0.61 -27.24
N HIS A 231 -4.35 -1.38 -26.61
CA HIS A 231 -5.64 -1.75 -27.19
C HIS A 231 -6.87 -1.11 -26.50
N ALA A 232 -6.69 -0.37 -25.41
CA ALA A 232 -7.77 0.33 -24.70
C ALA A 232 -7.37 1.71 -24.14
N ARG A 233 -6.50 2.43 -24.88
CA ARG A 233 -5.97 3.77 -24.54
C ARG A 233 -7.04 4.82 -24.23
N GLY A 234 -8.19 4.76 -24.90
CA GLY A 234 -9.30 5.70 -24.71
C GLY A 234 -10.13 5.47 -23.45
N THR A 235 -9.86 4.40 -22.69
CA THR A 235 -10.64 4.07 -21.49
C THR A 235 -10.10 4.78 -20.24
N LEU A 236 -10.95 4.98 -19.23
CA LEU A 236 -10.50 5.46 -17.91
C LEU A 236 -9.46 4.51 -17.28
N VAL A 237 -9.60 3.20 -17.53
CA VAL A 237 -8.70 2.16 -17.03
C VAL A 237 -7.26 2.37 -17.48
N HIS A 238 -7.03 2.93 -18.68
CA HIS A 238 -5.68 3.26 -19.14
C HIS A 238 -4.96 4.23 -18.20
N ARG A 239 -5.65 5.32 -17.80
CA ARG A 239 -5.10 6.30 -16.85
C ARG A 239 -4.89 5.68 -15.47
N GLN A 240 -5.87 4.91 -14.98
CA GLN A 240 -5.82 4.28 -13.67
C GLN A 240 -4.68 3.26 -13.54
N LEU A 241 -4.39 2.48 -14.59
CA LEU A 241 -3.25 1.55 -14.61
C LEU A 241 -1.91 2.28 -14.65
N ARG A 242 -1.83 3.44 -15.32
CA ARG A 242 -0.64 4.30 -15.28
C ARG A 242 -0.41 4.89 -13.89
N ASP A 243 -1.47 5.29 -13.19
CA ASP A 243 -1.37 5.86 -11.85
C ASP A 243 -1.02 4.77 -10.81
N LEU A 244 -1.59 3.57 -10.94
CA LEU A 244 -1.13 2.38 -10.21
C LEU A 244 0.34 2.05 -10.53
N SER A 245 0.71 2.23 -11.81
CA SER A 245 2.07 2.31 -12.38
C SER A 245 3.07 3.01 -11.47
N ARG A 246 2.79 4.31 -11.34
CA ARG A 246 3.58 5.27 -10.58
C ARG A 246 3.63 4.93 -9.10
N PHE A 247 2.48 4.60 -8.51
CA PHE A 247 2.43 4.15 -7.12
C PHE A 247 3.39 2.99 -6.86
N VAL A 248 3.40 1.99 -7.74
CA VAL A 248 4.30 0.83 -7.60
C VAL A 248 5.76 1.23 -7.76
N LEU A 249 6.10 2.07 -8.74
CA LEU A 249 7.46 2.57 -8.94
C LEU A 249 7.96 3.36 -7.73
N ASP A 250 7.12 4.20 -7.13
CA ASP A 250 7.49 4.96 -5.93
C ASP A 250 7.82 4.02 -4.77
N ARG A 251 7.06 2.92 -4.63
CA ARG A 251 7.34 1.89 -3.61
C ARG A 251 8.59 1.09 -3.88
N PHE A 252 8.84 0.77 -5.15
CA PHE A 252 10.05 0.10 -5.58
C PHE A 252 11.28 0.99 -5.31
N ARG A 253 11.24 2.26 -5.69
CA ARG A 253 12.33 3.23 -5.50
C ARG A 253 12.58 3.57 -4.03
N ALA A 254 11.52 3.62 -3.21
CA ALA A 254 11.64 3.85 -1.78
C ALA A 254 12.16 2.61 -1.00
N ALA A 255 12.20 1.43 -1.62
CA ALA A 255 12.71 0.23 -0.98
C ALA A 255 14.24 0.25 -0.99
N GLU A 256 14.86 0.83 0.04
CA GLU A 256 16.34 0.91 0.15
C GLU A 256 17.05 -0.44 0.07
N LEU A 257 16.40 -1.53 0.53
CA LEU A 257 16.85 -2.91 0.37
C LEU A 257 15.64 -3.85 0.34
N PRO A 258 15.62 -4.87 -0.52
CA PRO A 258 14.50 -5.78 -0.60
C PRO A 258 14.38 -6.77 0.60
N LEU A 259 13.18 -7.33 0.86
CA LEU A 259 12.86 -8.13 2.06
C LEU A 259 13.82 -9.28 2.40
N ASN A 260 14.54 -9.83 1.44
CA ASN A 260 15.26 -11.09 1.60
C ASN A 260 16.69 -10.95 2.10
N GLN A 261 17.39 -9.89 1.68
CA GLN A 261 18.67 -9.51 2.29
C GLN A 261 18.51 -9.09 3.76
N ARG A 262 17.27 -8.81 4.17
CA ARG A 262 16.89 -8.53 5.56
C ARG A 262 16.60 -9.79 6.39
N LYS A 263 16.56 -11.00 5.82
CA LYS A 263 16.46 -12.26 6.58
C LYS A 263 17.83 -12.82 6.98
N ALA A 264 18.85 -12.68 6.11
CA ALA A 264 20.19 -13.23 6.37
C ALA A 264 20.98 -12.47 7.45
N SER A 265 20.64 -11.21 7.73
CA SER A 265 21.36 -10.34 8.68
C SER A 265 20.78 -10.29 10.10
N PHE A 266 19.64 -10.94 10.35
CA PHE A 266 18.89 -10.76 11.61
C PHE A 266 18.57 -12.10 12.27
N ALA A 267 19.61 -12.74 12.81
CA ALA A 267 19.46 -13.85 13.76
C ALA A 267 19.20 -13.38 15.20
N GLU A 268 19.28 -12.08 15.50
CA GLU A 268 19.02 -11.58 16.86
C GLU A 268 18.17 -10.29 16.85
N ALA A 269 17.19 -10.29 17.76
CA ALA A 269 16.36 -9.20 18.26
C ALA A 269 14.98 -8.91 17.60
N PRO A 270 13.92 -8.79 18.42
CA PRO A 270 12.55 -8.53 17.98
C PRO A 270 12.30 -7.03 17.82
N THR A 271 11.82 -6.61 16.65
CA THR A 271 10.78 -5.56 16.44
C THR A 271 10.82 -5.03 15.00
N ARG A 272 10.15 -5.74 14.10
CA ARG A 272 9.90 -5.32 12.69
C ARG A 272 8.96 -4.09 12.54
N ARG A 273 8.71 -3.31 13.60
CA ARG A 273 7.75 -2.17 13.63
C ARG A 273 8.36 -0.78 13.33
N LEU A 274 9.67 -0.68 13.08
CA LEU A 274 10.40 0.61 13.09
C LEU A 274 10.74 1.19 11.70
N ARG A 275 10.37 0.55 10.58
CA ARG A 275 10.82 0.96 9.22
C ARG A 275 10.16 2.21 8.62
N ARG A 276 9.21 2.87 9.30
CA ARG A 276 8.61 4.15 8.89
C ARG A 276 8.66 5.21 9.99
N LEU A 277 9.53 5.01 10.99
CA LEU A 277 9.68 5.90 12.13
C LEU A 277 10.67 7.01 11.76
N ALA A 278 10.22 8.24 11.65
CA ALA A 278 11.13 9.38 11.61
C ALA A 278 11.96 9.37 12.90
N THR A 279 13.28 9.34 12.75
CA THR A 279 14.25 9.30 13.85
C THR A 279 14.58 10.68 14.40
N ALA A 280 14.22 11.74 13.66
CA ALA A 280 14.37 13.14 14.05
C ALA A 280 13.01 13.77 14.36
N CYS A 281 12.99 14.69 15.32
CA CYS A 281 11.82 15.51 15.60
C CYS A 281 11.57 16.45 14.42
N PRO A 282 10.34 16.50 13.85
CA PRO A 282 10.01 17.33 12.69
C PRO A 282 10.01 18.84 12.96
N VAL A 283 10.14 19.27 14.22
CA VAL A 283 10.15 20.68 14.61
C VAL A 283 11.58 21.19 14.87
N CYS A 284 12.38 20.43 15.62
CA CYS A 284 13.75 20.87 15.98
C CYS A 284 14.87 20.13 15.24
N GLY A 285 14.56 19.08 14.46
CA GLY A 285 15.54 18.28 13.74
C GLY A 285 16.42 17.35 14.59
N ALA A 286 16.36 17.45 15.92
CA ALA A 286 17.16 16.62 16.82
C ALA A 286 16.71 15.15 16.81
N THR A 287 17.66 14.22 16.96
CA THR A 287 17.42 12.79 17.06
C THR A 287 16.62 12.42 18.31
N MET A 288 15.58 11.61 18.14
CA MET A 288 14.76 11.11 19.23
C MET A 288 15.45 9.90 19.86
N ASN A 289 15.85 10.01 21.13
CA ASN A 289 16.49 8.93 21.89
C ASN A 289 15.52 7.85 22.41
N GLY A 290 14.22 8.01 22.18
CA GLY A 290 13.19 7.03 22.54
C GLY A 290 12.79 7.00 24.02
N ALA A 291 13.23 7.96 24.83
CA ALA A 291 12.82 8.06 26.23
C ALA A 291 11.43 8.69 26.39
N GLU A 292 11.14 9.76 25.63
CA GLU A 292 9.90 10.53 25.70
C GLU A 292 9.54 11.15 24.34
N GLY A 293 8.24 11.33 24.05
CA GLY A 293 7.78 11.98 22.83
C GLY A 293 6.31 11.74 22.53
N GLN A 294 5.76 12.54 21.63
CA GLN A 294 4.39 12.43 21.13
C GLN A 294 4.38 11.73 19.77
N LEU A 295 3.58 10.68 19.63
CA LEU A 295 3.48 9.93 18.37
C LEU A 295 2.70 10.77 17.35
N PHE A 296 3.30 11.02 16.19
CA PHE A 296 2.56 11.53 15.03
C PHE A 296 2.37 10.45 13.97
N GLN A 297 1.33 10.60 13.17
CA GLN A 297 1.06 9.76 12.01
C GLN A 297 0.40 10.58 10.91
N ASP A 298 1.10 10.75 9.80
CA ASP A 298 0.48 11.21 8.55
C ASP A 298 -0.38 10.07 7.99
N LEU A 299 -1.65 10.35 7.69
CA LEU A 299 -2.56 9.32 7.19
C LEU A 299 -2.32 8.95 5.73
N ARG A 300 -1.85 9.89 4.90
CA ARG A 300 -1.61 9.64 3.48
C ARG A 300 -0.33 8.86 3.25
N SER A 301 0.81 9.34 3.73
CA SER A 301 2.09 8.62 3.58
C SER A 301 2.25 7.47 4.58
N ARG A 302 1.44 7.44 5.65
CA ARG A 302 1.59 6.52 6.80
C ARG A 302 2.93 6.66 7.51
N ARG A 303 3.67 7.74 7.25
CA ARG A 303 4.89 8.10 7.99
C ARG A 303 4.50 8.33 9.44
N ARG A 304 5.29 7.74 10.33
CA ARG A 304 5.13 7.87 11.77
C ARG A 304 6.41 8.43 12.33
N GLY A 305 6.32 9.04 13.49
CA GLY A 305 7.50 9.48 14.19
C GLY A 305 7.13 10.03 15.54
N PHE A 306 8.11 10.60 16.20
CA PHE A 306 7.91 11.26 17.47
C PHE A 306 8.31 12.72 17.36
N LEU A 307 7.58 13.57 18.06
CA LEU A 307 8.01 14.94 18.31
C LEU A 307 8.12 15.18 19.82
N HIS A 308 9.05 16.03 20.23
CA HIS A 308 9.18 16.41 21.64
C HIS A 308 7.92 17.11 22.13
N ARG A 309 7.54 16.87 23.39
CA ARG A 309 6.40 17.59 24.03
C ARG A 309 6.62 19.10 24.01
N ALA A 310 7.83 19.57 24.29
CA ALA A 310 8.17 21.00 24.22
C ALA A 310 8.02 21.56 22.80
N CYS A 311 8.41 20.81 21.77
CA CYS A 311 8.20 21.20 20.38
C CYS A 311 6.72 21.26 19.99
N LEU A 312 5.92 20.31 20.46
CA LEU A 312 4.46 20.35 20.26
C LEU A 312 3.85 21.59 20.91
N LEU A 313 4.22 21.87 22.17
CA LEU A 313 3.73 23.05 22.89
C LEU A 313 4.16 24.36 22.22
N ALA A 314 5.40 24.44 21.74
CA ALA A 314 5.88 25.60 20.98
C ALA A 314 5.11 25.79 19.67
N LEU A 315 4.83 24.70 18.94
CA LEU A 315 4.02 24.73 17.72
C LEU A 315 2.59 25.23 17.99
N LEU A 316 2.02 24.83 19.13
CA LEU A 316 0.71 25.26 19.59
C LEU A 316 0.71 26.61 20.32
N GLY A 317 1.86 27.24 20.54
CA GLY A 317 1.97 28.43 21.40
C GLY A 317 1.21 29.66 20.91
N ARG A 318 0.79 29.67 19.65
CA ARG A 318 -0.05 30.72 19.04
C ARG A 318 -1.51 30.30 18.85
N THR A 319 -1.90 29.12 19.34
CA THR A 319 -3.27 28.59 19.28
C THR A 319 -3.91 28.59 20.66
N GLY A 320 -5.23 28.50 20.71
CA GLY A 320 -5.99 28.38 21.97
C GLY A 320 -5.80 27.04 22.70
N PHE A 321 -4.99 26.12 22.15
CA PHE A 321 -4.78 24.78 22.71
C PHE A 321 -3.59 24.66 23.67
N ALA A 322 -2.62 25.58 23.64
CA ALA A 322 -1.38 25.45 24.42
C ALA A 322 -1.63 25.11 25.91
N ASP A 323 -2.63 25.75 26.51
CA ASP A 323 -2.98 25.61 27.93
C ASP A 323 -4.13 24.61 28.21
N ARG A 324 -4.69 23.99 27.16
CA ARG A 324 -5.90 23.16 27.23
C ARG A 324 -5.71 21.72 26.76
N LEU A 325 -4.48 21.31 26.49
CA LEU A 325 -4.21 19.93 26.07
C LEU A 325 -4.47 18.95 27.22
N PRO A 326 -5.35 17.94 27.04
CA PRO A 326 -5.47 16.85 27.98
C PRO A 326 -4.17 16.03 28.03
N GLU A 327 -3.97 15.31 29.14
CA GLU A 327 -2.81 14.40 29.30
C GLU A 327 -2.84 13.23 28.30
N GLN A 328 -4.04 12.80 27.91
CA GLN A 328 -4.26 11.74 26.92
C GLN A 328 -5.34 12.19 25.94
N GLY A 329 -5.12 11.91 24.66
CA GLY A 329 -5.95 12.47 23.60
C GLY A 329 -5.32 12.29 22.23
N ILE A 330 -6.04 12.76 21.21
CA ILE A 330 -5.52 12.91 19.85
C ILE A 330 -5.84 14.32 19.37
N LEU A 331 -4.82 14.99 18.84
CA LEU A 331 -4.96 16.19 18.04
C LEU A 331 -4.96 15.79 16.57
N VAL A 332 -6.00 16.18 15.83
CA VAL A 332 -6.09 16.02 14.38
C VAL A 332 -5.84 17.36 13.74
N LEU A 333 -4.92 17.39 12.79
CA LEU A 333 -4.71 18.53 11.91
C LEU A 333 -5.24 18.14 10.53
N SER A 334 -6.01 19.02 9.90
CA SER A 334 -6.44 18.86 8.52
C SER A 334 -6.31 20.15 7.75
N THR A 335 -6.04 20.05 6.45
CA THR A 335 -5.99 21.23 5.57
C THR A 335 -7.22 21.29 4.68
N THR A 336 -7.80 22.47 4.55
CA THR A 336 -8.90 22.76 3.63
C THR A 336 -8.48 23.91 2.72
N THR A 337 -8.45 23.66 1.41
CA THR A 337 -8.22 24.68 0.39
C THR A 337 -9.57 25.13 -0.18
N THR A 338 -9.93 26.40 0.01
CA THR A 338 -11.15 27.00 -0.53
C THR A 338 -10.83 27.81 -1.78
N GLY A 339 -10.61 27.17 -2.93
CA GLY A 339 -10.41 27.89 -4.21
C GLY A 339 -9.49 27.21 -5.21
N MET A 340 -9.39 27.79 -6.42
CA MET A 340 -8.37 27.44 -7.43
C MET A 340 -7.04 28.15 -7.20
N GLU A 341 -7.00 29.17 -6.35
CA GLU A 341 -5.78 29.89 -5.95
C GLU A 341 -5.30 29.33 -4.61
N CYS A 342 -4.01 29.01 -4.53
CA CYS A 342 -3.40 28.30 -3.40
C CYS A 342 -3.12 29.22 -2.20
N ASP A 343 -3.41 30.51 -2.29
CA ASP A 343 -2.92 31.49 -1.31
C ASP A 343 -3.74 31.52 0.01
N ASP A 344 -4.99 31.02 -0.01
CA ASP A 344 -5.91 31.05 1.15
C ASP A 344 -6.13 29.65 1.78
N ALA A 345 -5.07 28.88 2.05
CA ALA A 345 -5.24 27.62 2.76
C ALA A 345 -5.56 27.84 4.25
N THR A 346 -6.60 27.17 4.72
CA THR A 346 -6.97 27.13 6.14
C THR A 346 -6.64 25.75 6.71
N MET A 347 -6.05 25.72 7.90
CA MET A 347 -5.87 24.49 8.66
C MET A 347 -6.92 24.40 9.78
N LEU A 348 -7.56 23.24 9.90
CA LEU A 348 -8.45 22.91 11.01
C LEU A 348 -7.75 22.00 12.00
N MET A 349 -7.98 22.27 13.27
CA MET A 349 -7.40 21.55 14.40
C MET A 349 -8.52 21.02 15.28
N HIS A 350 -8.63 19.70 15.41
CA HIS A 350 -9.63 19.05 16.24
C HIS A 350 -8.95 18.34 17.41
N LEU A 351 -9.33 18.71 18.63
CA LEU A 351 -8.81 18.13 19.85
C LEU A 351 -9.79 17.11 20.43
N TYR A 352 -9.31 15.90 20.70
CA TYR A 352 -10.09 14.82 21.30
C TYR A 352 -9.44 14.32 22.61
N ASP A 353 -10.26 14.01 23.61
CA ASP A 353 -9.82 13.42 24.89
C ASP A 353 -9.53 11.90 24.78
N ALA A 354 -9.23 11.26 25.92
CA ALA A 354 -8.89 9.84 26.03
C ALA A 354 -10.05 8.89 25.67
N GLU A 355 -11.28 9.35 25.88
CA GLU A 355 -12.54 8.69 25.49
C GLU A 355 -12.82 8.90 23.99
N GLY A 356 -12.11 9.83 23.35
CA GLY A 356 -12.23 10.22 21.96
C GLY A 356 -13.47 11.07 21.71
N ALA A 357 -13.93 11.84 22.69
CA ALA A 357 -14.91 12.91 22.48
C ALA A 357 -14.20 14.20 22.06
N GLU A 358 -14.80 14.96 21.14
CA GLU A 358 -14.25 16.23 20.66
C GLU A 358 -14.36 17.29 21.77
N CYS A 359 -13.21 17.77 22.24
CA CYS A 359 -13.12 18.76 23.31
C CYS A 359 -13.16 20.19 22.77
N ALA A 360 -12.51 20.41 21.62
CA ALA A 360 -12.40 21.74 21.02
C ALA A 360 -11.96 21.67 19.55
N VAL A 361 -12.31 22.71 18.80
CA VAL A 361 -11.95 22.89 17.39
C VAL A 361 -11.44 24.31 17.21
N GLU A 362 -10.36 24.47 16.44
CA GLU A 362 -9.79 25.76 16.09
C GLU A 362 -9.48 25.82 14.59
N SER A 363 -9.70 26.98 14.00
CA SER A 363 -9.36 27.26 12.61
C SER A 363 -8.17 28.20 12.58
N VAL A 364 -7.14 27.82 11.82
CA VAL A 364 -5.92 28.59 11.64
C VAL A 364 -5.91 29.08 10.19
N PRO A 365 -6.27 30.36 9.93
CA PRO A 365 -6.17 30.95 8.60
C PRO A 365 -4.70 31.14 8.22
N ASP A 366 -4.45 31.49 6.95
CA ASP A 366 -3.13 31.81 6.41
C ASP A 366 -2.09 30.72 6.69
N PHE A 367 -2.48 29.44 6.50
CA PHE A 367 -1.71 28.27 6.91
C PHE A 367 -0.23 28.32 6.49
N PHE A 368 0.05 28.81 5.28
CA PHE A 368 1.40 28.91 4.73
C PHE A 368 2.33 29.83 5.52
N ASP A 369 1.79 30.85 6.19
CA ASP A 369 2.54 31.81 7.01
C ASP A 369 2.71 31.34 8.46
N THR A 370 2.24 30.14 8.78
CA THR A 370 2.33 29.57 10.12
C THR A 370 3.46 28.53 10.23
N PRO A 371 3.99 28.31 11.45
CA PRO A 371 4.95 27.22 11.69
C PRO A 371 4.40 25.81 11.35
N PHE A 372 3.08 25.67 11.17
CA PHE A 372 2.47 24.41 10.78
C PHE A 372 2.77 24.01 9.33
N ALA A 373 3.02 24.97 8.43
CA ALA A 373 3.39 24.65 7.04
C ALA A 373 4.72 23.89 6.96
N GLU A 374 5.75 24.41 7.64
CA GLU A 374 7.06 23.75 7.72
C GLU A 374 6.96 22.39 8.44
N PHE A 375 6.26 22.35 9.58
CA PHE A 375 6.02 21.10 10.30
C PHE A 375 5.35 20.05 9.40
N TRP A 376 4.34 20.45 8.61
CA TRP A 376 3.66 19.54 7.69
C TRP A 376 4.59 19.02 6.60
N SER A 377 5.47 19.88 6.08
CA SER A 377 6.48 19.46 5.11
C SER A 377 7.42 18.42 5.70
N GLN A 378 7.87 18.61 6.94
CA GLN A 378 8.76 17.69 7.62
C GLN A 378 8.12 16.33 7.92
N VAL A 379 6.84 16.30 8.33
CA VAL A 379 6.12 15.05 8.66
C VAL A 379 5.59 14.32 7.42
N SER A 380 5.21 15.03 6.36
CA SER A 380 4.67 14.43 5.12
C SER A 380 5.72 14.17 4.05
N GLY A 381 6.83 14.91 4.07
CA GLY A 381 7.87 14.89 3.02
C GLY A 381 7.48 15.64 1.74
N ARG A 382 6.48 16.53 1.80
CA ARG A 382 5.93 17.24 0.63
C ARG A 382 5.93 18.75 0.84
N LEU A 383 5.83 19.51 -0.23
CA LEU A 383 5.65 20.95 -0.11
C LEU A 383 4.23 21.26 0.37
N PRO A 384 4.03 22.29 1.22
CA PRO A 384 2.71 22.68 1.70
C PRO A 384 1.66 22.90 0.59
N GLU A 385 2.11 23.41 -0.56
CA GLU A 385 1.29 23.70 -1.75
C GLU A 385 0.66 22.43 -2.36
N GLU A 386 1.25 21.26 -2.11
CA GLU A 386 0.75 20.00 -2.65
C GLU A 386 -0.26 19.28 -1.71
N LEU A 387 -0.56 19.89 -0.56
CA LEU A 387 -1.44 19.31 0.45
C LEU A 387 -2.90 19.55 0.06
N TYR A 388 -3.66 18.48 -0.13
CA TYR A 388 -5.08 18.56 -0.44
C TYR A 388 -5.88 17.57 0.40
N ARG A 389 -6.71 18.09 1.31
CA ARG A 389 -7.54 17.31 2.26
C ARG A 389 -6.72 16.27 3.04
N GLU A 390 -5.55 16.68 3.51
CA GLU A 390 -4.64 15.81 4.25
C GLU A 390 -5.04 15.73 5.71
N PHE A 391 -4.67 14.63 6.37
CA PHE A 391 -4.93 14.42 7.79
C PHE A 391 -3.68 13.96 8.50
N LEU A 392 -3.31 14.69 9.54
CA LEU A 392 -2.19 14.38 10.42
C LEU A 392 -2.71 14.17 11.83
N LEU A 393 -2.37 13.02 12.41
CA LEU A 393 -2.73 12.68 13.79
C LEU A 393 -1.53 12.87 14.71
N VAL A 394 -1.73 13.51 15.85
CA VAL A 394 -0.74 13.64 16.92
C VAL A 394 -1.36 13.12 18.20
N GLY A 395 -0.78 12.07 18.78
CA GLY A 395 -1.15 11.58 20.10
C GLY A 395 -0.68 12.56 21.18
N LEU A 396 -1.44 12.63 22.28
CA LEU A 396 -1.08 13.46 23.44
C LEU A 396 -0.52 12.64 24.61
N ASP A 397 -0.69 11.31 24.59
CA ASP A 397 -0.10 10.40 25.57
C ASP A 397 1.43 10.39 25.41
N ALA A 398 2.13 10.92 26.40
CA ALA A 398 3.58 10.94 26.43
C ALA A 398 4.11 9.57 26.88
N GLY A 399 5.07 9.02 26.13
CA GLY A 399 5.74 7.80 26.57
C GLY A 399 6.81 7.32 25.61
N PRO A 400 7.59 6.30 26.02
CA PRO A 400 8.61 5.73 25.16
C PRO A 400 7.96 5.03 23.94
N PRO A 401 8.59 5.07 22.76
CA PRO A 401 8.09 4.43 21.55
C PRO A 401 7.72 2.96 21.74
N GLY A 402 8.49 2.21 22.53
CA GLY A 402 8.20 0.82 22.84
C GLY A 402 6.81 0.61 23.46
N ARG A 403 6.38 1.50 24.37
CA ARG A 403 5.06 1.45 25.00
C ARG A 403 3.96 1.92 24.04
N LEU A 404 4.18 3.01 23.31
CA LEU A 404 3.17 3.59 22.41
C LEU A 404 2.95 2.73 21.15
N LEU A 405 3.98 2.02 20.69
CA LEU A 405 3.95 1.18 19.49
C LEU A 405 3.65 -0.29 19.77
N SER A 406 3.51 -0.72 21.03
CA SER A 406 3.24 -2.12 21.41
C SER A 406 2.17 -2.26 22.51
N GLY A 407 1.75 -3.49 22.79
CA GLY A 407 0.88 -3.81 23.93
C GLY A 407 -0.41 -2.98 24.02
N SER A 408 -0.65 -2.38 25.18
CA SER A 408 -1.82 -1.56 25.49
C SER A 408 -1.81 -0.20 24.78
N GLY A 409 -0.65 0.46 24.64
CA GLY A 409 -0.53 1.76 23.98
C GLY A 409 -0.91 1.71 22.50
N SER A 410 -0.49 0.65 21.80
CA SER A 410 -0.89 0.45 20.40
C SER A 410 -2.40 0.20 20.24
N ARG A 411 -3.04 -0.50 21.19
CA ARG A 411 -4.50 -0.72 21.17
C ARG A 411 -5.26 0.57 21.41
N LEU A 412 -4.79 1.39 22.36
CA LEU A 412 -5.38 2.69 22.67
C LEU A 412 -5.32 3.63 21.45
N TRP A 413 -4.13 3.75 20.83
CA TRP A 413 -3.94 4.53 19.61
C TRP A 413 -4.89 4.09 18.48
N ILE A 414 -4.99 2.78 18.21
CA ILE A 414 -5.87 2.24 17.17
C ILE A 414 -7.35 2.54 17.48
N ARG A 415 -7.76 2.39 18.74
CA ARG A 415 -9.13 2.66 19.19
C ARG A 415 -9.49 4.12 18.98
N MET A 416 -8.66 5.04 19.49
CA MET A 416 -8.89 6.48 19.41
C MET A 416 -8.86 6.94 17.96
N ARG A 417 -7.84 6.54 17.20
CA ARG A 417 -7.75 6.84 15.76
C ARG A 417 -9.02 6.44 15.00
N ARG A 418 -9.58 5.26 15.26
CA ARG A 418 -10.82 4.80 14.60
C ARG A 418 -12.05 5.62 14.97
N LYS A 419 -12.13 6.10 16.21
CA LYS A 419 -13.27 6.92 16.65
C LYS A 419 -13.16 8.32 16.04
N VAL A 420 -12.01 8.94 16.19
CA VAL A 420 -11.69 10.28 15.68
C VAL A 420 -11.85 10.37 14.17
N LEU A 421 -11.34 9.39 13.40
CA LEU A 421 -11.47 9.44 11.94
C LEU A 421 -12.89 9.30 11.44
N ARG A 422 -13.76 8.56 12.16
CA ARG A 422 -15.18 8.50 11.81
C ARG A 422 -15.85 9.86 11.92
N GLU A 423 -15.53 10.61 12.96
CA GLU A 423 -16.14 11.92 13.20
C GLU A 423 -15.60 12.99 12.24
N VAL A 424 -14.29 12.99 11.98
CA VAL A 424 -13.67 13.95 11.06
C VAL A 424 -14.04 13.68 9.59
N LEU A 425 -13.98 12.43 9.12
CA LEU A 425 -14.31 12.09 7.72
C LEU A 425 -15.79 12.29 7.40
N ALA A 426 -16.68 12.16 8.39
CA ALA A 426 -18.10 12.45 8.22
C ALA A 426 -18.40 13.94 7.94
N ARG A 427 -17.45 14.84 8.22
CA ARG A 427 -17.60 16.30 8.01
C ARG A 427 -16.96 16.81 6.71
N VAL A 428 -16.17 15.98 6.03
CA VAL A 428 -15.45 16.33 4.78
C VAL A 428 -16.15 15.80 3.51
N ASN A 429 -17.16 14.93 3.71
CA ASN A 429 -18.20 14.60 2.73
C ASN A 429 -19.36 15.58 2.82
#